data_AF-A0A809N821-F1
#
_entry.id   AF-A0A809N821-F1
#
_cell.length_a   1.000
_cell.length_b   1.000
_cell.length_c   1.000
_cell.angle_alpha   90.00
_cell.angle_beta   90.00
_cell.angle_gamma   90.00
#
_symmetry.space_group_name_H-M   'P 1'
#
loop_
_entity.id
_entity.type
_entity.pdbx_description
1 polymer ?
#
loop_
_entity_poly.entity_id
_entity_poly.type
_entity_poly.pdbx_seq_one_letter_code
_entity_poly.pdbx_strand_id
1 'polypeptide(L)'
;MIKTNHYTKNDLQKRYTRISDIVMKTMTKVSLQSDSKEISKTAKKGLGQLDDIRLELANNKTEDGLTKALTNYNKLGSELLTSAINNDAKTYQANGQGFFKQAVSVGEKYFGDQIPQSIRNFANNQQAVTTESSK
;
A
#
# COMPACT_ATOMS: atom_id res chain seq x y z
N MET A 1 10.89 24.79 -10.48
CA MET A 1 9.63 25.31 -9.93
C MET A 1 9.03 24.21 -9.07
N ILE A 2 8.88 24.42 -7.76
CA ILE A 2 8.25 23.42 -6.88
C ILE A 2 6.74 23.48 -7.15
N LYS A 3 6.13 22.37 -7.59
CA LYS A 3 4.68 22.28 -7.83
C LYS A 3 3.98 22.14 -6.48
N THR A 4 3.19 23.14 -6.09
CA THR A 4 2.31 23.08 -4.91
C THR A 4 0.97 22.46 -5.30
N ASN A 5 0.48 21.51 -4.51
CA ASN A 5 -0.80 20.83 -4.73
C ASN A 5 -1.88 21.30 -3.74
N HIS A 6 -3.14 21.25 -4.16
CA HIS A 6 -4.33 21.55 -3.35
C HIS A 6 -5.35 20.44 -3.56
N TYR A 7 -5.02 19.24 -3.09
CA TYR A 7 -5.84 18.06 -3.30
C TYR A 7 -7.10 18.07 -2.44
N THR A 8 -8.23 17.87 -3.10
CA THR A 8 -9.49 17.60 -2.41
C THR A 8 -9.44 16.24 -1.72
N LYS A 9 -10.38 15.99 -0.81
CA LYS A 9 -10.60 14.67 -0.22
C LYS A 9 -10.73 13.55 -1.27
N ASN A 10 -11.38 13.81 -2.40
CA ASN A 10 -11.52 12.83 -3.50
C ASN A 10 -10.18 12.55 -4.19
N ASP A 11 -9.34 13.56 -4.37
CA ASP A 11 -8.00 13.37 -4.93
C ASP A 11 -7.08 12.59 -3.98
N LEU A 12 -7.26 12.77 -2.67
CA LEU A 12 -6.56 12.00 -1.65
C LEU A 12 -7.08 10.56 -1.57
N GLN A 13 -8.39 10.33 -1.79
CA GLN A 13 -8.95 8.98 -1.91
C GLN A 13 -8.36 8.22 -3.10
N LYS A 14 -8.14 8.88 -4.25
CA LYS A 14 -7.45 8.24 -5.39
C LYS A 14 -6.03 7.78 -5.02
N ARG A 15 -5.31 8.57 -4.23
CA ARG A 15 -3.95 8.22 -3.74
C ARG A 15 -3.99 7.08 -2.75
N TYR A 16 -4.94 7.10 -1.82
CA TYR A 16 -5.21 6.01 -0.91
C TYR A 16 -5.38 4.67 -1.65
N THR A 17 -6.25 4.63 -2.65
CA THR A 17 -6.44 3.44 -3.50
C THR A 17 -5.17 3.06 -4.26
N ARG A 18 -4.47 4.04 -4.84
CA ARG A 18 -3.27 3.79 -5.63
C ARG A 18 -2.13 3.21 -4.80
N ILE A 19 -1.93 3.67 -3.56
CA ILE A 19 -0.96 3.10 -2.62
C ILE A 19 -1.27 1.61 -2.40
N SER A 20 -2.53 1.27 -2.12
CA SER A 20 -2.95 -0.12 -1.95
C SER A 20 -2.70 -0.96 -3.19
N ASP A 21 -3.10 -0.48 -4.37
CA ASP A 21 -2.94 -1.23 -5.63
C ASP A 21 -1.47 -1.53 -5.94
N ILE A 22 -0.57 -0.58 -5.65
CA ILE A 22 0.87 -0.77 -5.83
C ILE A 22 1.39 -1.86 -4.90
N VAL A 23 1.06 -1.78 -3.61
CA VAL A 23 1.56 -2.72 -2.60
C VAL A 23 0.97 -4.11 -2.79
N MET A 24 -0.33 -4.22 -3.06
CA MET A 24 -1.02 -5.50 -3.26
C MET A 24 -0.49 -6.28 -4.45
N LYS A 25 0.03 -5.62 -5.50
CA LYS A 25 0.69 -6.32 -6.62
C LYS A 25 1.90 -7.13 -6.16
N THR A 26 2.78 -6.53 -5.35
CA THR A 26 3.93 -7.25 -4.79
C THR A 26 3.49 -8.30 -3.79
N MET A 27 2.54 -7.99 -2.90
CA MET A 27 2.04 -8.98 -1.93
C MET A 27 1.41 -10.19 -2.62
N THR A 28 0.70 -9.99 -3.73
CA THR A 28 0.14 -11.08 -4.53
C THR A 28 1.25 -11.96 -5.11
N LYS A 29 2.33 -11.37 -5.64
CA LYS A 29 3.49 -12.13 -6.14
C LYS A 29 4.17 -12.95 -5.04
N VAL A 30 4.32 -12.37 -3.85
CA VAL A 30 4.84 -13.07 -2.67
C VAL A 30 3.92 -14.22 -2.27
N SER A 31 2.61 -13.97 -2.18
CA SER A 31 1.61 -14.99 -1.82
C SER A 31 1.54 -16.15 -2.81
N LEU A 32 1.74 -15.87 -4.11
CA LEU A 32 1.79 -16.87 -5.17
C LEU A 32 3.16 -17.54 -5.29
N GLN A 33 4.10 -17.26 -4.37
CA GLN A 33 5.46 -17.80 -4.39
C GLN A 33 6.15 -17.62 -5.76
N SER A 34 5.92 -16.46 -6.40
CA SER A 34 6.54 -16.13 -7.68
C SER A 34 8.07 -16.09 -7.56
N ASP A 35 8.76 -16.20 -8.70
CA ASP A 35 10.22 -16.07 -8.75
C ASP A 35 10.71 -14.78 -8.07
N SER A 36 11.83 -14.89 -7.33
CA SER A 36 12.37 -13.79 -6.52
C SER A 36 12.79 -12.57 -7.36
N LYS A 37 13.21 -12.77 -8.62
CA LYS A 37 13.51 -11.66 -9.54
C LYS A 37 12.23 -10.92 -9.95
N GLU A 38 11.15 -11.64 -10.19
CA GLU A 38 9.85 -11.05 -10.51
C GLU A 38 9.25 -10.30 -9.31
N ILE A 39 9.38 -10.85 -8.10
CA ILE A 39 9.01 -10.13 -6.86
C ILE A 39 9.83 -8.85 -6.72
N SER A 40 11.17 -8.94 -6.82
CA SER A 40 12.07 -7.79 -6.68
C SER A 40 11.82 -6.71 -7.74
N LYS A 41 11.61 -7.11 -9.00
CA LYS A 41 11.25 -6.21 -10.11
C LYS A 41 9.94 -5.48 -9.85
N THR A 42 8.91 -6.21 -9.40
CA THR A 42 7.61 -5.64 -9.07
C THR A 42 7.72 -4.67 -7.90
N ALA A 43 8.43 -5.05 -6.84
CA ALA A 43 8.65 -4.23 -5.65
C ALA A 43 9.43 -2.94 -5.98
N LYS A 44 10.51 -3.02 -6.76
CA LYS A 44 11.29 -1.83 -7.17
C LYS A 44 10.46 -0.86 -8.01
N LYS A 45 9.65 -1.38 -8.94
CA LYS A 45 8.70 -0.55 -9.70
C LYS A 45 7.70 0.12 -8.76
N GLY A 46 7.15 -0.63 -7.80
CA GLY A 46 6.23 -0.09 -6.79
C GLY A 46 6.87 1.00 -5.94
N LEU A 47 8.12 0.84 -5.50
CA LEU A 47 8.86 1.86 -4.75
C LEU A 47 8.96 3.18 -5.52
N GLY A 48 9.27 3.15 -6.82
CA GLY A 48 9.28 4.36 -7.64
C GLY A 48 7.92 5.07 -7.65
N GLN A 49 6.84 4.30 -7.81
CA GLN A 49 5.48 4.84 -7.82
C GLN A 49 5.04 5.40 -6.45
N LEU A 50 5.49 4.79 -5.34
CA LEU A 50 5.24 5.29 -4.00
C LEU A 50 6.08 6.54 -3.70
N ASP A 51 7.27 6.69 -4.28
CA ASP A 51 8.05 7.91 -4.14
C ASP A 51 7.39 9.09 -4.88
N ASP A 52 6.84 8.86 -6.08
CA ASP A 52 6.04 9.86 -6.79
C ASP A 52 4.86 10.34 -5.92
N ILE A 53 4.09 9.43 -5.33
CA ILE A 53 2.97 9.76 -4.45
C ILE A 53 3.46 10.50 -3.20
N ARG A 54 4.60 10.10 -2.61
CA ARG A 54 5.20 10.80 -1.47
C ARG A 54 5.50 12.27 -1.82
N LEU A 55 6.08 12.52 -2.99
CA LEU A 55 6.38 13.87 -3.46
C LEU A 55 5.10 14.68 -3.73
N GLU A 56 4.07 14.05 -4.29
CA GLU A 56 2.76 14.69 -4.48
C GLU A 56 2.14 15.12 -3.13
N LEU A 57 2.16 14.23 -2.14
CA LEU A 57 1.61 14.48 -0.80
C LEU A 57 2.42 15.51 -0.02
N ALA A 58 3.76 15.45 -0.08
CA ALA A 58 4.63 16.43 0.59
C ALA A 58 4.40 17.86 0.11
N ASN A 59 3.94 18.01 -1.13
CA ASN A 59 3.63 19.29 -1.74
C ASN A 59 2.16 19.72 -1.59
N ASN A 60 1.30 18.92 -0.94
CA ASN A 60 -0.09 19.26 -0.72
C ASN A 60 -0.25 20.26 0.45
N LYS A 61 -1.17 21.23 0.30
CA LYS A 61 -1.43 22.31 1.28
C LYS A 61 -2.84 22.30 1.86
N THR A 62 -3.53 21.17 1.73
CA THR A 62 -4.93 21.01 2.12
C THR A 62 -5.11 19.66 2.82
N GLU A 63 -6.21 19.51 3.57
CA GLU A 63 -6.58 18.24 4.20
C GLU A 63 -5.42 17.65 5.05
N ASP A 64 -4.74 18.48 5.84
CA ASP A 64 -3.45 18.17 6.49
C ASP A 64 -3.47 16.84 7.26
N GLY A 65 -4.55 16.57 7.99
CA GLY A 65 -4.73 15.32 8.72
C GLY A 65 -4.76 14.08 7.82
N LEU A 66 -5.48 14.15 6.71
CA LEU A 66 -5.56 13.08 5.72
C LEU A 66 -4.24 12.96 4.94
N THR A 67 -3.64 14.08 4.53
CA THR A 67 -2.34 14.11 3.85
C THR A 67 -1.25 13.44 4.70
N LYS A 68 -1.19 13.73 6.00
CA LYS A 68 -0.26 13.10 6.94
C LYS A 68 -0.54 11.60 7.08
N ALA A 69 -1.81 11.21 7.18
CA ALA A 69 -2.19 9.80 7.29
C ALA A 69 -1.81 9.01 6.02
N LEU A 70 -1.99 9.58 4.84
CA LEU A 70 -1.57 8.99 3.57
C LEU A 70 -0.05 8.97 3.39
N THR A 71 0.66 9.96 3.92
CA THR A 71 2.13 9.96 3.91
C THR A 71 2.67 8.80 4.74
N ASN A 72 2.11 8.57 5.94
CA ASN A 72 2.46 7.42 6.78
C ASN A 72 2.08 6.10 6.11
N TYR A 73 0.91 6.05 5.47
CA TYR A 73 0.45 4.86 4.74
C TYR A 73 1.38 4.51 3.57
N ASN A 74 1.79 5.51 2.80
CA ASN A 74 2.76 5.38 1.72
C ASN A 74 4.12 4.89 2.24
N LYS A 75 4.59 5.44 3.37
CA LYS A 75 5.84 5.02 4.03
C LYS A 75 5.82 3.53 4.40
N LEU A 76 4.76 3.06 5.07
CA LEU A 76 4.61 1.65 5.43
C LEU A 76 4.57 0.76 4.18
N GLY A 77 3.93 1.22 3.10
CA GLY A 77 3.98 0.54 1.80
C GLY A 77 5.40 0.38 1.28
N SER A 78 6.20 1.45 1.31
CA SER A 78 7.60 1.42 0.87
C SER A 78 8.48 0.52 1.76
N GLU A 79 8.30 0.57 3.08
CA GLU A 79 9.03 -0.30 4.01
C GLU A 79 8.71 -1.78 3.74
N LEU A 80 7.43 -2.11 3.50
CA LEU A 80 7.01 -3.46 3.14
C LEU A 80 7.63 -3.95 1.83
N LEU A 81 7.59 -3.13 0.77
CA LEU A 81 8.20 -3.46 -0.52
C LEU A 81 9.73 -3.64 -0.39
N THR A 82 10.37 -2.84 0.44
CA THR A 82 11.81 -2.97 0.73
C THR A 82 12.12 -4.28 1.43
N SER A 83 11.34 -4.68 2.43
CA SER A 83 11.49 -5.99 3.08
C SER A 83 11.32 -7.16 2.11
N ALA A 84 10.40 -7.04 1.15
CA ALA A 84 10.22 -8.05 0.10
C ALA A 84 11.46 -8.17 -0.81
N ILE A 85 12.10 -7.04 -1.17
CA ILE A 85 13.34 -7.03 -1.95
C ILE A 85 14.48 -7.68 -1.17
N ASN A 86 14.56 -7.41 0.12
CA ASN A 86 15.63 -7.89 1.00
C ASN A 86 15.40 -9.34 1.49
N ASN A 87 14.29 -9.97 1.10
CA ASN A 87 13.87 -11.28 1.60
C ASN A 87 13.83 -11.36 3.14
N ASP A 88 13.48 -10.24 3.80
CA ASP A 88 13.40 -10.15 5.26
C ASP A 88 11.97 -10.49 5.70
N ALA A 89 11.73 -11.77 5.95
CA ALA A 89 10.40 -12.29 6.30
C ALA A 89 9.83 -11.67 7.58
N LYS A 90 10.66 -11.46 8.61
CA LYS A 90 10.22 -10.93 9.91
C LYS A 90 9.76 -9.48 9.76
N THR A 91 10.58 -8.65 9.10
CA THR A 91 10.24 -7.24 8.89
C THR A 91 9.11 -7.10 7.87
N TYR A 92 9.05 -7.97 6.85
CA TYR A 92 7.93 -8.02 5.90
C TYR A 92 6.59 -8.27 6.62
N GLN A 93 6.54 -9.25 7.53
CA GLN A 93 5.32 -9.53 8.29
C GLN A 93 4.89 -8.35 9.16
N ALA A 94 5.82 -7.75 9.91
CA ALA A 94 5.55 -6.61 10.78
C ALA A 94 5.07 -5.39 9.97
N ASN A 95 5.74 -5.07 8.86
CA ASN A 95 5.36 -3.98 7.97
C ASN A 95 4.01 -4.25 7.28
N GLY A 96 3.72 -5.51 6.94
CA GLY A 96 2.44 -5.92 6.37
C GLY A 96 1.28 -5.65 7.32
N GLN A 97 1.43 -6.03 8.59
CA GLN A 97 0.44 -5.74 9.63
C GLN A 97 0.25 -4.23 9.83
N GLY A 98 1.36 -3.47 9.91
CA GLY A 98 1.31 -2.02 10.01
C GLY A 98 0.58 -1.38 8.82
N PHE A 99 0.88 -1.83 7.61
CA PHE A 99 0.26 -1.36 6.38
C PHE A 99 -1.25 -1.60 6.37
N PHE A 100 -1.73 -2.82 6.66
CA PHE A 100 -3.17 -3.10 6.69
C PHE A 100 -3.88 -2.34 7.80
N LYS A 101 -3.29 -2.25 9.01
CA LYS A 101 -3.86 -1.46 10.11
C LYS A 101 -4.01 0.01 9.72
N GLN A 102 -3.01 0.58 9.06
CA GLN A 102 -3.07 1.95 8.58
C GLN A 102 -4.12 2.11 7.47
N ALA A 103 -4.26 1.12 6.58
CA ALA A 103 -5.29 1.14 5.55
C ALA A 103 -6.69 1.22 6.18
N VAL A 104 -7.00 0.34 7.14
CA VAL A 104 -8.27 0.34 7.87
C VAL A 104 -8.49 1.67 8.58
N SER A 105 -7.51 2.13 9.37
CA SER A 105 -7.63 3.39 10.13
C SER A 105 -7.87 4.61 9.24
N VAL A 106 -7.26 4.67 8.05
CA VAL A 106 -7.53 5.74 7.07
C VAL A 106 -8.94 5.63 6.50
N GLY A 107 -9.38 4.42 6.15
CA GLY A 107 -10.73 4.15 5.64
C GLY A 107 -11.81 4.57 6.64
N GLU A 108 -11.68 4.15 7.89
CA GLU A 108 -12.59 4.48 8.99
C GLU A 108 -12.64 6.00 9.23
N LYS A 109 -11.48 6.61 9.43
CA LYS A 109 -11.40 8.02 9.84
C LYS A 109 -11.81 8.99 8.75
N TYR A 110 -11.48 8.70 7.50
CA TYR A 110 -11.62 9.68 6.41
C TYR A 110 -12.59 9.26 5.33
N PHE A 111 -12.81 7.97 5.08
CA PHE A 111 -13.57 7.51 3.90
C PHE A 111 -14.83 6.71 4.24
N GLY A 112 -15.35 6.81 5.47
CA GLY A 112 -16.59 6.14 5.86
C GLY A 112 -16.47 4.62 5.76
N ASP A 113 -15.41 4.08 6.36
CA ASP A 113 -15.06 2.65 6.40
C ASP A 113 -14.74 2.04 5.03
N GLN A 114 -14.58 2.87 3.99
CA GLN A 114 -14.20 2.40 2.66
C GLN A 114 -12.72 2.00 2.62
N ILE A 115 -12.48 0.71 2.54
CA ILE A 115 -11.15 0.13 2.25
C ILE A 115 -10.95 0.02 0.72
N PRO A 116 -9.73 0.07 0.18
CA PRO A 116 -9.47 -0.12 -1.25
C PRO A 116 -9.79 -1.54 -1.70
N GLN A 117 -10.33 -1.66 -2.91
CA GLN A 117 -10.78 -2.95 -3.45
C GLN A 117 -9.63 -3.96 -3.55
N SER A 118 -8.41 -3.52 -3.87
CA SER A 118 -7.25 -4.40 -3.95
C SER A 118 -6.91 -5.09 -2.62
N ILE A 119 -7.10 -4.41 -1.48
CA ILE A 119 -6.94 -5.00 -0.16
C ILE A 119 -8.02 -6.05 0.10
N ARG A 120 -9.28 -5.72 -0.20
CA ARG A 120 -10.39 -6.69 -0.06
C ARG A 120 -10.15 -7.94 -0.91
N ASN A 121 -9.77 -7.76 -2.17
CA ASN A 121 -9.50 -8.87 -3.07
C ASN A 121 -8.35 -9.74 -2.57
N PHE A 122 -7.26 -9.13 -2.09
CA PHE A 122 -6.13 -9.87 -1.55
C PHE A 122 -6.53 -10.72 -0.33
N ALA A 123 -7.30 -10.15 0.61
CA ALA A 123 -7.79 -10.87 1.78
C ALA A 123 -8.69 -12.05 1.40
N ASN A 124 -9.63 -11.85 0.47
CA ASN A 124 -10.51 -12.91 -0.01
C ASN A 124 -9.74 -14.04 -0.71
N ASN A 125 -8.75 -13.70 -1.53
CA ASN A 125 -7.92 -14.68 -2.21
C ASN A 125 -7.08 -15.51 -1.23
N GLN A 126 -6.57 -14.90 -0.15
CA GLN A 126 -5.87 -15.66 0.89
C GLN A 126 -6.79 -16.68 1.57
N GLN A 127 -8.03 -16.30 1.88
CA GLN A 127 -9.01 -17.21 2.48
C GLN A 127 -9.35 -18.38 1.55
N ALA A 128 -9.50 -18.12 0.24
CA ALA A 128 -9.73 -19.15 -0.76
C ALA A 128 -8.57 -20.16 -0.85
N VAL A 129 -7.32 -19.68 -0.91
CA VAL A 129 -6.13 -20.56 -0.97
C VAL A 129 -5.99 -21.42 0.30
N THR A 130 -6.30 -20.87 1.48
CA THR A 130 -6.26 -21.65 2.74
C THR A 130 -7.36 -22.72 2.82
N THR A 131 -8.52 -22.49 2.20
CA THR A 131 -9.63 -23.45 2.21
C THR A 131 -9.43 -24.56 1.17
N GLU A 132 -8.79 -24.27 0.04
CA GLU A 132 -8.43 -25.28 -0.97
C GLU A 132 -7.26 -26.16 -0.54
N SER A 133 -6.29 -25.63 0.20
CA SER A 133 -5.13 -26.41 0.70
C SER A 133 -5.46 -27.36 1.86
N SER A 134 -6.71 -27.34 2.35
CA SER A 134 -7.19 -28.16 3.48
C SER A 134 -8.09 -29.33 3.05
N LYS A 135 -8.05 -29.73 1.76
CA LYS A 135 -8.81 -30.88 1.21
C LYS A 135 -7.90 -31.99 0.70
#